data_AF-A0A526S2A9-F1
#
_entry.id   AF-A0A526S2A9-F1
#
_cell.length_a   1.000
_cell.length_b   1.000
_cell.length_c   1.000
_cell.angle_alpha   90.00
_cell.angle_beta   90.00
_cell.angle_gamma   90.00
#
_symmetry.space_group_name_H-M   'P 1'
#
loop_
_entity.id
_entity.type
_entity.pdbx_description
1 polymer ?
#
loop_
_entity_poly.entity_id
_entity_poly.type
_entity_poly.pdbx_seq_one_letter_code
_entity_poly.pdbx_strand_id
1 'polypeptide(L)'
;MTKLPNTTEAKFVVEIPPQFEKYADAAMLRLQALYPNCRLSRKRGVISITSSRGVAEDQLRKDILHAVYREKIYAETLVMRQALVAAVTDR
;
A
#
# COMPACT_ATOMS: atom_id res chain seq x y z
N MET A 1 -2.05 16.57 36.50
CA MET A 1 -1.24 16.17 35.33
C MET A 1 -1.55 14.73 34.98
N THR A 2 -2.52 14.52 34.10
CA THR A 2 -2.97 13.19 33.69
C THR A 2 -1.89 12.58 32.79
N LYS A 3 -1.20 11.54 33.28
CA LYS A 3 -0.22 10.78 32.49
C LYS A 3 -0.97 10.17 31.31
N LEU A 4 -0.75 10.68 30.10
CA LEU A 4 -1.14 10.00 28.87
C LEU A 4 -0.46 8.61 28.90
N PRO A 5 -1.21 7.51 28.71
CA PRO A 5 -0.60 6.20 28.64
C PRO A 5 0.41 6.22 27.49
N ASN A 6 1.62 5.70 27.72
CA ASN A 6 2.61 5.47 26.67
C ASN A 6 1.96 4.60 25.59
N THR A 7 1.46 5.23 24.53
CA THR A 7 0.96 4.54 23.35
C THR A 7 2.14 3.79 22.77
N THR A 8 2.21 2.49 23.00
CA THR A 8 3.24 1.63 22.40
C THR A 8 3.00 1.62 20.89
N GLU A 9 3.73 2.47 20.17
CA GLU A 9 3.76 2.48 18.70
C GLU A 9 4.55 1.25 18.23
N ALA A 10 3.95 0.45 17.34
CA ALA A 10 4.66 -0.61 16.65
C ALA A 10 5.31 -0.04 15.39
N LYS A 11 6.59 -0.36 15.17
CA LYS A 11 7.36 0.07 14.01
C LYS A 11 7.96 -1.13 13.31
N PHE A 12 7.70 -1.25 12.02
CA PHE A 12 8.24 -2.33 11.20
C PHE A 12 8.41 -1.86 9.75
N VAL A 13 9.09 -2.69 8.96
CA VAL A 13 9.40 -2.41 7.56
C VAL A 13 8.95 -3.56 6.66
N VAL A 14 8.59 -3.21 5.44
CA VAL A 14 8.26 -4.14 4.37
C VAL A 14 9.19 -3.85 3.19
N GLU A 15 9.96 -4.86 2.80
CA GLU A 15 10.82 -4.80 1.62
C GLU A 15 9.98 -4.96 0.35
N ILE A 16 10.24 -4.09 -0.62
CA ILE A 16 9.59 -4.09 -1.93
C ILE A 16 10.63 -4.52 -2.97
N PRO A 17 10.42 -5.66 -3.66
CA PRO A 17 11.37 -6.12 -4.66
C PRO A 17 11.50 -5.11 -5.82
N PRO A 18 12.68 -4.99 -6.46
CA PRO A 18 12.95 -3.97 -7.48
C PRO A 18 11.92 -3.92 -8.62
N GLN A 19 11.45 -5.08 -9.08
CA GLN A 19 10.46 -5.20 -10.16
C GLN A 19 9.08 -4.61 -9.80
N PHE A 20 8.84 -4.31 -8.53
CA PHE A 20 7.60 -3.70 -8.04
C PHE A 20 7.75 -2.22 -7.67
N GLU A 21 8.96 -1.64 -7.71
CA GLU A 21 9.18 -0.27 -7.24
C GLU A 21 8.34 0.78 -7.97
N LYS A 22 8.13 0.62 -9.28
CA LYS A 22 7.33 1.58 -10.08
C LYS A 22 5.85 1.62 -9.68
N TYR A 23 5.36 0.64 -8.94
CA TYR A 23 3.95 0.54 -8.52
C TYR A 23 3.72 0.98 -7.07
N ALA A 24 4.78 1.10 -6.28
CA ALA A 24 4.65 1.31 -4.84
C ALA A 24 4.06 2.68 -4.47
N ASP A 25 4.31 3.75 -5.23
CA ASP A 25 3.73 5.07 -4.91
C ASP A 25 2.20 5.09 -5.11
N ALA A 26 1.71 4.50 -6.20
CA ALA A 26 0.26 4.40 -6.44
C ALA A 26 -0.41 3.50 -5.39
N ALA A 27 0.21 2.37 -5.03
CA ALA A 27 -0.27 1.51 -3.94
C ALA A 27 -0.30 2.24 -2.58
N MET A 28 0.69 3.09 -2.30
CA MET A 28 0.78 3.88 -1.06
C MET A 28 -0.43 4.81 -0.88
N LEU A 29 -0.93 5.44 -1.95
CA LEU A 29 -2.13 6.28 -1.88
C LEU A 29 -3.34 5.48 -1.36
N ARG A 30 -3.54 4.27 -1.88
CA ARG A 30 -4.63 3.39 -1.43
C ARG A 30 -4.43 2.93 0.01
N LEU A 31 -3.19 2.57 0.38
CA LEU A 31 -2.87 2.12 1.74
C LEU A 31 -3.09 3.21 2.79
N GLN A 32 -2.74 4.46 2.47
CA GLN A 32 -3.02 5.60 3.35
C GLN A 32 -4.51 5.80 3.60
N ALA A 33 -5.35 5.58 2.59
CA ALA A 33 -6.81 5.62 2.74
C ALA A 33 -7.36 4.46 3.57
N LEU A 34 -6.79 3.26 3.44
CA LEU A 34 -7.23 2.07 4.18
C LEU A 34 -6.78 2.05 5.64
N TYR A 35 -5.61 2.64 5.94
CA TYR A 35 -5.03 2.66 7.28
C TYR A 35 -4.75 4.10 7.73
N PRO A 36 -5.78 4.93 7.96
CA PRO A 36 -5.60 6.35 8.33
C PRO A 36 -4.88 6.52 9.68
N ASN A 37 -4.90 5.49 10.54
CA ASN A 37 -4.25 5.49 11.84
C ASN A 37 -2.78 5.00 11.80
N CYS A 38 -2.27 4.68 10.60
CA CYS A 38 -0.89 4.29 10.38
C CYS A 38 -0.14 5.41 9.66
N ARG A 39 1.08 5.70 10.12
CA ARG A 39 2.02 6.53 9.35
C ARG A 39 2.83 5.61 8.45
N LEU A 40 2.60 5.75 7.15
CA LEU A 40 3.32 5.05 6.10
C LEU A 40 4.28 6.01 5.41
N SER A 41 5.54 5.63 5.27
CA SER A 41 6.52 6.37 4.48
C SER A 41 7.30 5.42 3.58
N ARG A 42 7.76 5.93 2.44
CA ARG A 42 8.51 5.14 1.46
C ARG A 42 9.92 5.69 1.31
N LYS A 43 10.89 4.77 1.27
CA LYS A 43 12.24 4.98 0.74
C LYS A 43 12.48 3.89 -0.32
N ARG A 44 13.45 4.08 -1.22
CA ARG A 44 13.78 3.05 -2.24
C ARG A 44 13.85 1.65 -1.62
N GLY A 45 13.16 0.69 -2.24
CA GLY A 45 13.06 -0.70 -1.80
C GLY A 45 12.30 -0.97 -0.50
N VAL A 46 11.82 0.04 0.24
CA VAL A 46 11.28 -0.16 1.59
C VAL A 46 10.09 0.75 1.89
N ILE A 47 9.03 0.15 2.43
CA ILE A 47 7.92 0.86 3.07
C ILE A 47 8.11 0.75 4.58
N SER A 48 8.18 1.89 5.26
CA SER A 48 8.26 2.01 6.71
C SER A 48 6.89 2.31 7.29
N ILE A 49 6.56 1.62 8.37
CA ILE A 49 5.23 1.68 8.99
C ILE A 49 5.40 2.03 10.46
N THR A 50 4.61 3.00 10.92
CA THR A 50 4.35 3.24 12.34
C THR A 50 2.85 3.10 12.58
N SER A 51 2.46 2.12 13.38
CA SER A 51 1.07 1.82 13.68
C SER A 51 0.75 2.06 15.16
N SER A 52 -0.45 2.56 15.42
CA SER A 52 -1.03 2.64 16.76
C SER A 52 -1.66 1.29 17.14
N ARG A 53 -1.85 1.04 18.46
CA ARG A 53 -2.48 -0.20 18.95
C ARG A 53 -3.80 -0.47 18.22
N GLY A 54 -3.92 -1.66 17.61
CA GLY A 54 -5.17 -2.14 17.00
C GLY A 54 -5.00 -2.82 15.64
N VAL A 55 -3.88 -2.61 14.95
CA VAL A 55 -3.58 -3.29 13.68
C VAL A 55 -2.47 -4.31 13.88
N ALA A 56 -2.74 -5.57 13.56
CA ALA A 56 -1.73 -6.63 13.62
C ALA A 56 -0.67 -6.42 12.53
N GLU A 57 0.62 -6.52 12.90
CA GLU A 57 1.74 -6.35 11.97
C GLU A 57 1.61 -7.27 10.75
N ASP A 58 1.34 -8.56 10.97
CA ASP A 58 1.23 -9.55 9.88
C ASP A 58 0.13 -9.21 8.88
N GLN A 59 -1.00 -8.69 9.38
CA GLN A 59 -2.11 -8.28 8.53
C GLN A 59 -1.70 -7.07 7.68
N LEU A 60 -1.10 -6.05 8.29
CA LEU A 60 -0.67 -4.85 7.57
C LEU A 60 0.47 -5.16 6.58
N ARG A 61 1.40 -6.05 6.94
CA ARG A 61 2.44 -6.55 6.03
C ARG A 61 1.82 -7.25 4.81
N LYS A 62 0.87 -8.14 5.03
CA LYS A 62 0.11 -8.81 3.95
C LYS A 62 -0.60 -7.79 3.05
N ASP A 63 -1.27 -6.81 3.64
CA ASP A 63 -2.05 -5.83 2.90
C ASP A 63 -1.17 -4.90 2.06
N ILE A 64 0.00 -4.51 2.57
CA ILE A 64 0.99 -3.73 1.83
C ILE A 64 1.51 -4.51 0.62
N LEU A 65 1.96 -5.75 0.82
CA LEU A 65 2.48 -6.59 -0.26
C LEU A 65 1.41 -6.84 -1.32
N HIS A 66 0.17 -7.10 -0.89
CA HIS A 66 -0.94 -7.36 -1.79
C HIS A 66 -1.35 -6.10 -2.58
N ALA A 67 -1.35 -4.91 -1.95
CA ALA A 67 -1.64 -3.65 -2.63
C ALA A 67 -0.62 -3.37 -3.75
N VAL A 68 0.67 -3.52 -3.47
CA VAL A 68 1.74 -3.33 -4.47
C VAL A 68 1.62 -4.34 -5.62
N TYR A 69 1.35 -5.60 -5.29
CA TYR A 69 1.15 -6.64 -6.30
C TYR A 69 -0.07 -6.37 -7.20
N ARG A 70 -1.19 -5.93 -6.62
CA ARG A 70 -2.39 -5.60 -7.41
C ARG A 70 -2.21 -4.36 -8.27
N GLU A 71 -1.45 -3.37 -7.80
CA GLU A 71 -1.13 -2.19 -8.60
C GLU A 71 -0.31 -2.57 -9.85
N LYS A 72 0.64 -3.51 -9.72
CA LYS A 72 1.32 -4.08 -10.89
C LYS A 72 0.34 -4.64 -11.91
N ILE A 73 -0.56 -5.53 -11.48
CA ILE A 73 -1.53 -6.16 -12.37
C ILE A 73 -2.41 -5.11 -13.03
N TYR A 74 -2.91 -4.14 -12.25
CA TYR A 74 -3.75 -3.07 -12.78
C TYR A 74 -3.02 -2.28 -13.87
N ALA A 75 -1.82 -1.78 -13.56
CA ALA A 75 -1.03 -0.98 -14.49
C ALA A 75 -0.64 -1.76 -15.76
N GLU A 76 -0.30 -3.05 -15.63
CA GLU A 76 0.08 -3.90 -16.78
C GLU A 76 -1.12 -4.30 -17.65
N THR A 77 -2.34 -4.32 -17.10
CA THR A 77 -3.55 -4.75 -17.82
C THR A 77 -4.47 -3.60 -18.24
N LEU A 78 -4.24 -2.37 -17.75
CA LEU A 78 -5.10 -1.21 -18.00
C LEU A 78 -5.28 -0.91 -19.49
N VAL A 79 -4.21 -0.91 -20.26
CA VAL A 79 -4.25 -0.59 -21.70
C VAL A 79 -5.10 -1.61 -22.45
N MET A 80 -4.88 -2.91 -22.20
CA MET A 80 -5.68 -3.98 -22.80
C MET A 80 -7.16 -3.84 -22.42
N ARG A 81 -7.44 -3.53 -21.15
CA ARG A 81 -8.81 -3.32 -20.68
C ARG A 81 -9.48 -2.15 -21.38
N GLN A 82 -8.78 -1.03 -21.54
CA GLN A 82 -9.29 0.15 -22.26
C GLN A 82 -9.57 -0.18 -23.73
N ALA A 83 -8.66 -0.89 -24.40
CA ALA A 83 -8.84 -1.30 -25.80
C ALA A 83 -10.07 -2.22 -25.97
N LEU A 84 -10.24 -3.20 -25.09
CA LEU A 84 -11.39 -4.11 -25.13
C LEU A 84 -12.72 -3.39 -24.89
N VAL A 85 -12.75 -2.42 -23.97
CA VAL A 85 -13.94 -1.60 -23.74
C VAL A 85 -14.24 -0.73 -24.97
N ALA A 86 -13.25 -0.01 -25.49
CA ALA A 86 -13.41 0.84 -26.67
C ALA A 86 -13.97 0.05 -27.87
N ALA A 87 -13.42 -1.14 -28.13
CA ALA A 87 -13.84 -2.00 -29.24
C ALA A 87 -15.33 -2.40 -29.21
N VAL A 88 -15.98 -2.37 -28.04
CA VAL A 88 -17.41 -2.71 -27.89
C VAL A 88 -18.31 -1.51 -27.65
N THR A 89 -17.74 -0.34 -27.31
CA THR A 89 -18.50 0.88 -27.01
C THR A 89 -18.43 1.94 -28.11
N ASP A 90 -17.40 1.95 -28.95
CA ASP A 90 -17.34 2.86 -30.10
C ASP A 90 -18.36 2.40 -31.15
N ARG A 91 -19.47 3.15 -31.25
CA ARG A 91 -20.51 3.04 -32.27
C ARG A 91 -20.59 4.32 -33.08
#